data_AF-A6Q917-F1
#
_entry.id   AF-A6Q917-F1
#
_cell.length_a   1.000
_cell.length_b   1.000
_cell.length_c   1.000
_cell.angle_alpha   90.00
_cell.angle_beta   90.00
_cell.angle_gamma   90.00
#
_symmetry.space_group_name_H-M   'P 1'
#
loop_
_entity.id
_entity.type
_entity.pdbx_description
1 polymer ?
#
loop_
_entity_poly.entity_id
_entity_poly.type
_entity_poly.pdbx_seq_one_letter_code
_entity_poly.pdbx_strand_id
1 'polypeptide(L)'
;MIDPYVSMLSMLLCFGNYFRKMRSRLGAPKAITATAHKLARIVYSMLTNQTPYDESIFTVEELKYKEKLMKKLKSQAVSFGMTLV
;
A
#
# COMPACT_ATOMS: atom_id res chain seq x y z
N MET A 1 -12.64 8.86 -17.14
CA MET A 1 -13.43 7.64 -16.89
C MET A 1 -12.41 6.54 -16.66
N ILE A 2 -12.17 6.16 -15.40
CA ILE A 2 -11.18 5.13 -15.04
C ILE A 2 -11.90 3.79 -15.09
N ASP A 3 -11.42 2.87 -15.92
CA ASP A 3 -12.05 1.57 -16.10
C ASP A 3 -12.10 0.77 -14.78
N PRO A 4 -13.27 0.28 -14.36
CA PRO A 4 -13.46 -0.37 -13.06
C PRO A 4 -12.61 -1.64 -12.89
N TYR A 5 -12.24 -2.31 -13.99
CA TYR A 5 -11.38 -3.49 -13.96
C TYR A 5 -9.91 -3.18 -13.63
N VAL A 6 -9.42 -2.01 -14.06
CA VAL A 6 -8.02 -1.59 -13.79
C VAL A 6 -7.87 -1.25 -12.31
N SER A 7 -8.86 -0.58 -11.73
CA SER A 7 -8.90 -0.25 -10.29
C SER A 7 -8.92 -1.52 -9.43
N MET A 8 -9.74 -2.52 -9.79
CA MET A 8 -9.81 -3.79 -9.06
C MET A 8 -8.48 -4.57 -9.11
N LEU A 9 -7.79 -4.58 -10.26
CA LEU A 9 -6.48 -5.23 -10.39
C LEU A 9 -5.40 -4.52 -9.56
N SER A 10 -5.40 -3.18 -9.56
CA SER A 10 -4.46 -2.35 -8.77
C SER A 10 -4.63 -2.64 -7.27
N MET A 11 -5.89 -2.72 -6.82
CA MET A 11 -6.27 -3.00 -5.45
C MET A 11 -5.76 -4.38 -5.01
N LEU A 12 -6.00 -5.42 -5.80
CA LEU A 12 -5.61 -6.80 -5.51
C LEU A 12 -4.07 -6.96 -5.44
N LEU A 13 -3.37 -6.32 -6.37
CA LEU A 13 -1.90 -6.28 -6.39
C LEU A 13 -1.34 -5.60 -5.14
N CYS A 14 -1.95 -4.50 -4.69
CA CYS A 14 -1.46 -3.78 -3.53
C CYS A 14 -1.68 -4.54 -2.21
N PHE A 15 -2.83 -5.21 -2.03
CA PHE A 15 -3.03 -6.09 -0.87
C PHE A 15 -2.06 -7.28 -0.86
N GLY A 16 -1.79 -7.87 -2.03
CA GLY A 16 -0.77 -8.92 -2.15
C GLY A 16 0.62 -8.43 -1.74
N ASN A 17 0.98 -7.20 -2.11
CA ASN A 17 2.27 -6.61 -1.74
C ASN A 17 2.36 -6.29 -0.23
N TYR A 18 1.27 -5.83 0.37
CA TYR A 18 1.17 -5.61 1.81
C TYR A 18 1.33 -6.93 2.59
N PHE A 19 0.64 -7.99 2.18
CA PHE A 19 0.74 -9.30 2.79
C PHE A 19 2.18 -9.84 2.75
N ARG A 20 2.85 -9.77 1.59
CA ARG A 20 4.25 -10.20 1.45
C ARG A 20 5.20 -9.47 2.42
N LYS A 21 5.05 -8.14 2.54
CA LYS A 21 5.83 -7.32 3.49
C LYS A 21 5.57 -7.69 4.94
N MET A 22 4.31 -7.95 5.30
CA MET A 22 3.97 -8.33 6.67
C MET A 22 4.46 -9.75 6.98
N ARG A 23 4.36 -10.66 6.01
CA ARG A 23 4.85 -12.04 6.14
C ARG A 23 6.36 -12.08 6.36
N SER A 24 7.13 -11.28 5.63
CA SER A 24 8.59 -11.22 5.80
C SER A 24 9.02 -10.59 7.13
N ARG A 25 8.21 -9.71 7.72
CA ARG A 25 8.53 -9.00 8.97
C ARG A 25 8.03 -9.69 10.23
N LEU A 26 6.83 -10.28 10.19
CA LEU A 26 6.08 -10.72 11.38
C LEU A 26 5.72 -12.22 11.36
N GLY A 27 6.00 -12.92 10.25
CA GLY A 27 5.56 -14.29 10.02
C GLY A 27 4.12 -14.40 9.50
N ALA A 28 3.76 -15.60 9.06
CA ALA A 28 2.47 -15.87 8.39
C ALA A 28 1.21 -15.52 9.23
N PRO A 29 1.07 -15.96 10.50
CA PRO A 29 -0.20 -15.75 11.23
C PRO A 29 -0.47 -14.26 11.50
N LYS A 30 0.56 -13.49 11.88
CA LYS A 30 0.45 -12.04 12.11
C LYS A 30 0.20 -11.26 10.81
N ALA A 31 0.71 -11.75 9.69
CA ALA A 31 0.47 -11.11 8.39
C ALA A 31 -0.98 -11.29 7.93
N ILE A 32 -1.58 -12.46 8.16
CA ILE A 32 -2.98 -12.73 7.82
C ILE A 32 -3.89 -11.81 8.62
N THR A 33 -3.71 -11.75 9.95
CA THR A 33 -4.55 -10.90 10.83
C THR A 33 -4.41 -9.42 10.49
N ALA A 34 -3.19 -8.93 10.26
CA ALA A 34 -2.98 -7.53 9.86
C ALA A 34 -3.61 -7.18 8.50
N THR A 35 -3.57 -8.12 7.55
CA THR A 35 -4.18 -7.92 6.22
C THR A 35 -5.70 -7.94 6.30
N ALA A 36 -6.28 -8.90 7.05
CA ALA A 36 -7.71 -8.97 7.32
C ALA A 36 -8.22 -7.72 8.03
N HIS A 37 -7.48 -7.22 9.03
CA HIS A 37 -7.84 -5.99 9.75
C HIS A 37 -7.82 -4.77 8.82
N LYS A 38 -6.81 -4.64 7.95
CA LYS A 38 -6.76 -3.53 6.97
C LYS A 38 -7.93 -3.61 5.98
N LEU A 39 -8.29 -4.80 5.50
CA LEU A 39 -9.45 -5.02 4.64
C LEU A 39 -10.76 -4.66 5.35
N ALA A 40 -10.97 -5.15 6.57
CA ALA A 40 -12.16 -4.90 7.36
C ALA A 40 -12.38 -3.40 7.59
N ARG A 41 -11.31 -2.64 7.88
CA ARG A 41 -11.37 -1.18 8.03
C ARG A 41 -11.83 -0.46 6.77
N ILE A 42 -11.35 -0.88 5.61
CA ILE A 42 -11.71 -0.30 4.31
C ILE A 42 -13.18 -0.60 4.00
N VAL A 43 -13.58 -1.87 4.09
CA VAL A 43 -14.98 -2.28 3.84
C VAL A 43 -15.93 -1.61 4.83
N TYR A 44 -15.57 -1.55 6.11
CA TYR A 44 -16.36 -0.85 7.12
C TYR A 44 -16.52 0.64 6.78
N SER A 45 -15.44 1.35 6.44
CA SER A 45 -15.55 2.77 6.05
C SER A 45 -16.42 2.98 4.82
N MET A 46 -16.39 2.07 3.85
CA MET A 46 -17.23 2.14 2.65
C MET A 46 -18.70 1.94 3.00
N LEU A 47 -19.01 0.91 3.80
CA LEU A 47 -20.38 0.62 4.22
C LEU A 47 -20.96 1.72 5.12
N THR A 48 -20.17 2.23 6.06
CA THR A 48 -20.62 3.27 7.01
C THR A 48 -20.86 4.61 6.33
N ASN A 49 -19.98 5.02 5.43
CA ASN A 49 -20.10 6.33 4.79
C ASN A 49 -20.99 6.32 3.53
N GLN A 50 -21.43 5.13 3.07
CA GLN A 50 -22.15 4.94 1.80
C GLN A 50 -21.46 5.60 0.60
N THR A 51 -20.17 5.87 0.72
CA THR A 51 -19.36 6.47 -0.33
C THR A 51 -18.82 5.36 -1.22
N PRO A 52 -18.82 5.53 -2.55
CA PRO A 52 -18.12 4.62 -3.45
C PRO A 52 -16.63 4.54 -3.06
N TYR A 53 -15.99 3.42 -3.40
CA TYR A 53 -14.56 3.22 -3.17
C TYR A 53 -13.78 4.40 -3.76
N ASP A 54 -13.21 5.22 -2.90
CA ASP A 54 -12.42 6.37 -3.33
C ASP A 54 -10.95 5.96 -3.43
N GLU A 55 -10.53 5.67 -4.66
CA GLU A 55 -9.14 5.34 -4.99
C GLU A 55 -8.19 6.50 -4.65
N SER A 56 -8.69 7.74 -4.50
CA SER A 56 -7.88 8.90 -4.11
C SER A 56 -7.17 8.67 -2.77
N ILE A 57 -7.82 8.03 -1.81
CA ILE A 57 -7.23 7.70 -0.50
C ILE A 57 -6.01 6.78 -0.68
N PHE A 58 -6.12 5.84 -1.63
CA PHE A 58 -5.05 4.90 -1.95
C PHE A 58 -3.90 5.57 -2.70
N THR A 59 -4.20 6.48 -3.63
CA THR A 59 -3.17 7.25 -4.33
C THR A 59 -2.35 8.12 -3.36
N VAL A 60 -2.99 8.71 -2.34
CA VAL A 60 -2.28 9.49 -1.31
C VAL A 60 -1.37 8.59 -0.46
N GLU A 61 -1.84 7.39 -0.06
CA GLU A 61 -0.97 6.42 0.62
C GLU A 61 0.19 5.96 -0.27
N GLU A 62 -0.05 5.73 -1.56
CA GLU A 62 0.96 5.30 -2.52
C GLU A 62 2.02 6.38 -2.75
N LEU A 63 1.62 7.65 -2.90
CA LEU A 63 2.53 8.79 -3.03
C LEU A 63 3.43 8.91 -1.79
N LYS A 64 2.86 8.86 -0.59
CA LYS A 64 3.63 8.87 0.67
C LYS A 64 4.60 7.68 0.75
N TYR A 65 4.19 6.52 0.25
CA TYR A 65 5.07 5.35 0.18
C TYR A 65 6.23 5.56 -0.81
N LYS A 66 5.95 6.10 -2.00
CA LYS A 66 6.97 6.44 -3.01
C LYS A 66 7.97 7.46 -2.47
N GLU A 67 7.51 8.50 -1.78
CA GLU A 67 8.38 9.48 -1.14
C GLU A 67 9.31 8.86 -0.09
N LYS A 68 8.77 7.98 0.78
CA LYS A 68 9.58 7.27 1.78
C LYS A 68 10.62 6.37 1.11
N LEU A 69 10.24 5.69 0.03
CA LEU A 69 11.14 4.84 -0.74
C LEU A 69 12.26 5.68 -1.37
N MET A 70 11.91 6.82 -1.98
CA MET A 70 12.88 7.72 -2.60
C MET A 70 13.85 8.32 -1.56
N LYS A 71 13.35 8.70 -0.38
CA LYS A 71 14.21 9.15 0.73
C LYS A 71 15.18 8.04 1.18
N LYS A 72 14.69 6.80 1.31
CA LYS A 72 15.53 5.65 1.68
C LYS A 72 16.62 5.40 0.63
N LEU A 73 16.26 5.44 -0.66
CA LEU A 73 17.20 5.27 -1.77
C LEU A 73 18.25 6.37 -1.80
N LYS A 74 17.86 7.64 -1.63
CA LYS A 74 18.81 8.75 -1.53
C LYS A 74 19.77 8.56 -0.36
N SER A 75 19.27 8.19 0.82
CA SER A 75 20.11 7.92 1.99
C SER A 75 21.07 6.76 1.76
N GLN A 76 20.63 5.70 1.07
CA GLN A 76 21.50 4.57 0.71
C GLN A 76 22.57 4.99 -0.30
N ALA A 77 22.21 5.75 -1.35
CA ALA A 77 23.17 6.26 -2.33
C ALA A 77 24.28 7.07 -1.65
N VAL A 78 23.91 8.00 -0.75
CA VAL A 78 24.88 8.79 0.03
C VAL A 78 25.81 7.89 0.87
N SER A 79 25.27 6.83 1.49
CA SER A 79 26.10 5.90 2.28
C SER A 79 27.15 5.14 1.43
N PHE A 80 26.91 5.02 0.13
CA PHE A 80 27.85 4.41 -0.83
C PHE A 80 28.68 5.45 -1.58
N GLY A 81 28.63 6.73 -1.20
CA GLY A 81 29.35 7.82 -1.89
C GLY A 81 28.78 8.18 -3.27
N MET A 82 27.56 7.75 -3.57
CA MET A 82 26.88 7.99 -4.84
C MET A 82 25.77 9.04 -4.69
N THR A 83 25.49 9.79 -5.76
CA THR A 83 24.35 10.71 -5.82
C THR A 83 23.28 10.15 -6.75
N LEU A 84 22.05 10.06 -6.25
CA LEU A 84 20.90 9.60 -7.05
C LEU A 84 20.48 10.75 -7.99
N VAL A 85 20.83 10.63 -9.28
CA VAL A 85 20.45 11.55 -10.38
C VAL A 85 19.06 11.22 -10.91
#